data_AF-A0A367QRM8-F1
#
_entry.id   AF-A0A367QRM8-F1
#
_cell.length_a   1.000
_cell.length_b   1.000
_cell.length_c   1.000
_cell.angle_alpha   90.00
_cell.angle_beta   90.00
_cell.angle_gamma   90.00
#
_symmetry.space_group_name_H-M   'P 1'
#
loop_
_entity.id
_entity.type
_entity.pdbx_description
1 polymer ?
#
loop_
_entity_poly.entity_id
_entity_poly.type
_entity_poly.pdbx_seq_one_letter_code
_entity_poly.pdbx_strand_id
1 'polypeptide(L)'
;MVKGHQDNQSSNSIHNNVEIQMNKNIFTGRKHVETEESLNSVLNFPQVPFDVKNFVIGEDATAQVLSINESTGESTQRVVLKKGWSAPVGHFTTNVEIFVLTGALSQGGFILRNLSYSFIPAGIPTGPWKTEEDTILLWMPDATPTYITEDYADLPQIPETSVYHANMQTHERMTEYIPLQELHAMKWESTTFLPAGSARKSLYTNKKTGRATWILGLVPMWIEGNFYAGHPTTEEAYVISGDVLGHWSMSDDPFNRRYAAMCKDGYYWRPAHIPHGPFWTESGALLLFRTNDRLDCYWILHNPDITQQDRARLEAEINKDK
;
A
#
# COMPACT_ATOMS: atom_id res chain seq x y z
N MET A 1 51.35 38.56 48.95
CA MET A 1 50.38 39.68 48.86
C MET A 1 49.21 39.14 48.03
N VAL A 2 48.12 38.69 48.68
CA VAL A 2 46.80 39.41 48.77
C VAL A 2 46.17 39.48 47.37
N LYS A 3 44.96 39.03 47.02
CA LYS A 3 43.71 38.44 47.56
C LYS A 3 42.97 37.93 46.28
N GLY A 4 41.96 37.06 46.25
CA GLY A 4 41.07 36.48 47.24
C GLY A 4 40.00 35.61 46.55
N HIS A 5 39.24 34.87 47.37
CA HIS A 5 37.92 34.30 47.07
C HIS A 5 36.97 35.38 46.47
N GLN A 6 35.89 35.09 45.74
CA GLN A 6 34.72 34.31 46.16
C GLN A 6 33.68 34.28 45.02
N ASP A 7 32.75 33.34 45.16
CA ASP A 7 31.62 32.99 44.30
C ASP A 7 30.68 34.16 43.92
N ASN A 8 29.97 34.08 42.78
CA ASN A 8 28.60 33.52 42.69
C ASN A 8 27.83 34.04 41.45
N GLN A 9 26.92 33.19 40.96
CA GLN A 9 25.70 33.48 40.19
C GLN A 9 25.70 33.65 38.65
N SER A 10 25.02 32.67 38.05
CA SER A 10 23.98 32.80 37.01
C SER A 10 24.39 32.97 35.55
N SER A 11 24.29 31.88 34.80
CA SER A 11 23.60 31.87 33.50
C SER A 11 23.13 30.45 33.21
N ASN A 12 21.91 30.15 33.69
CA ASN A 12 21.15 29.01 33.19
C ASN A 12 20.66 29.35 31.78
N SER A 13 21.32 28.79 30.77
CA SER A 13 20.70 28.58 29.46
C SER A 13 21.30 27.32 28.84
N ILE A 14 21.04 26.18 29.48
CA ILE A 14 21.20 24.90 28.80
C ILE A 14 19.92 24.71 28.01
N HIS A 15 20.06 24.79 26.69
CA HIS A 15 19.04 24.40 25.73
C HIS A 15 18.49 23.03 26.14
N ASN A 16 17.20 23.01 26.49
CA ASN A 16 16.42 21.80 26.54
C ASN A 16 16.35 21.23 25.11
N ASN A 17 17.34 20.43 24.74
CA ASN A 17 17.17 19.44 23.69
C ASN A 17 16.17 18.42 24.25
N VAL A 18 14.90 18.68 23.99
CA VAL A 18 13.88 17.64 24.00
C VAL A 18 14.19 16.77 22.79
N GLU A 19 15.13 15.83 22.95
CA GLU A 19 15.21 14.66 22.10
C GLU A 19 13.86 13.97 22.24
N ILE A 20 13.01 14.14 21.23
CA ILE A 20 11.82 13.33 21.05
C ILE A 20 12.34 11.90 20.90
N GLN A 21 12.18 11.12 21.97
CA GLN A 21 12.50 9.71 22.01
C GLN A 21 11.48 8.99 21.12
N MET A 22 11.72 9.01 19.80
CA MET A 22 10.98 8.20 18.84
C MET A 22 11.19 6.73 19.21
N ASN A 23 10.09 6.02 19.45
CA ASN A 23 10.09 4.56 19.60
C ASN A 23 10.72 3.95 18.33
N LYS A 24 11.92 3.40 18.46
CA LYS A 24 12.73 2.79 17.38
C LYS A 24 12.12 1.52 16.76
N ASN A 25 10.92 1.10 17.14
CA ASN A 25 10.46 -0.25 16.85
C ASN A 25 9.62 -0.44 15.58
N ILE A 26 9.28 0.60 14.80
CA ILE A 26 8.54 0.40 13.55
C ILE A 26 9.04 1.41 12.49
N PHE A 27 10.05 1.02 11.70
CA PHE A 27 10.66 1.89 10.68
C PHE A 27 10.07 1.57 9.29
N THR A 28 9.42 2.53 8.62
CA THR A 28 8.76 2.30 7.30
C THR A 28 9.33 3.12 6.13
N GLY A 29 10.47 3.81 6.29
CA GLY A 29 11.18 4.64 5.30
C GLY A 29 11.93 3.93 4.13
N ARG A 30 11.55 2.67 3.83
CA ARG A 30 12.03 1.71 2.79
C ARG A 30 13.55 1.43 2.67
N LYS A 31 13.94 0.20 3.06
CA LYS A 31 15.08 -0.56 2.45
C LYS A 31 14.66 -1.97 2.02
N HIS A 32 13.79 -2.63 2.78
CA HIS A 32 13.06 -3.86 2.47
C HIS A 32 12.02 -4.03 3.58
N VAL A 33 10.73 -4.13 3.26
CA VAL A 33 9.63 -4.33 4.23
C VAL A 33 9.07 -5.73 4.02
N GLU A 34 9.68 -6.70 4.69
CA GLU A 34 9.24 -8.10 4.68
C GLU A 34 9.65 -8.68 6.05
N THR A 35 8.82 -8.39 7.05
CA THR A 35 9.02 -8.76 8.46
C THR A 35 7.85 -9.62 8.94
N GLU A 36 8.04 -10.42 9.99
CA GLU A 36 6.96 -11.27 10.52
C GLU A 36 5.74 -10.45 10.92
N GLU A 37 5.95 -9.27 11.51
CA GLU A 37 4.87 -8.34 11.85
C GLU A 37 4.09 -7.90 10.59
N SER A 38 4.80 -7.47 9.55
CA SER A 38 4.17 -7.02 8.30
C SER A 38 3.42 -8.13 7.58
N LEU A 39 3.95 -9.37 7.60
CA LEU A 39 3.31 -10.51 6.94
C LEU A 39 2.07 -10.99 7.71
N ASN A 40 2.09 -10.93 9.04
CA ASN A 40 0.97 -11.36 9.86
C ASN A 40 -0.23 -10.41 9.75
N SER A 41 -0.02 -9.12 10.06
CA SER A 41 -1.07 -8.10 9.95
C SER A 41 -0.54 -6.70 10.22
N VAL A 42 -0.82 -5.75 9.32
CA VAL A 42 -0.47 -4.33 9.51
C VAL A 42 -1.43 -3.55 10.39
N LEU A 43 -2.50 -4.18 10.91
CA LEU A 43 -3.52 -3.45 11.69
C LEU A 43 -2.97 -2.78 12.94
N ASN A 44 -1.91 -3.35 13.52
CA ASN A 44 -1.25 -2.85 14.72
C ASN A 44 -0.11 -1.86 14.42
N PHE A 45 0.16 -1.56 13.14
CA PHE A 45 1.11 -0.52 12.79
C PHE A 45 0.68 0.83 13.39
N PRO A 46 1.62 1.73 13.72
CA PRO A 46 1.30 3.02 14.29
C PRO A 46 0.32 3.78 13.40
N GLN A 47 -0.75 4.27 14.02
CA GLN A 47 -1.67 5.17 13.37
C GLN A 47 -1.14 6.59 13.48
N VAL A 48 -1.06 7.26 12.34
CA VAL A 48 -0.77 8.69 12.24
C VAL A 48 -2.00 9.41 11.66
N PRO A 49 -2.14 10.73 11.86
CA PRO A 49 -3.14 11.49 11.13
C PRO A 49 -2.97 11.31 9.62
N PHE A 50 -4.07 11.09 8.91
CA PHE A 50 -4.05 11.11 7.45
C PHE A 50 -4.06 12.57 6.98
N ASP A 51 -2.87 13.11 6.70
CA ASP A 51 -2.69 14.49 6.29
C ASP A 51 -2.20 14.58 4.84
N VAL A 52 -3.01 15.20 3.99
CA VAL A 52 -2.66 15.59 2.64
C VAL A 52 -2.90 17.09 2.53
N LYS A 53 -1.85 17.84 2.23
CA LYS A 53 -1.87 19.31 2.20
C LYS A 53 -3.01 19.84 1.32
N ASN A 54 -3.88 20.66 1.92
CA ASN A 54 -5.09 21.27 1.34
C ASN A 54 -6.21 20.29 0.91
N PHE A 55 -6.11 19.00 1.21
CA PHE A 55 -7.12 18.02 0.82
C PHE A 55 -8.23 17.93 1.86
N VAL A 56 -7.87 17.82 3.13
CA VAL A 56 -8.81 17.47 4.20
C VAL A 56 -9.45 18.72 4.79
N ILE A 57 -10.78 18.72 4.88
CA ILE A 57 -11.57 19.68 5.67
C ILE A 57 -12.36 18.88 6.71
N GLY A 58 -11.85 18.77 7.94
CA GLY A 58 -12.51 18.06 9.04
C GLY A 58 -11.54 17.21 9.88
N GLU A 59 -11.98 16.79 11.06
CA GLU A 59 -11.25 15.81 11.89
C GLU A 59 -11.68 14.38 11.54
N ASP A 60 -10.81 13.41 11.89
CA ASP A 60 -11.04 11.95 11.87
C ASP A 60 -10.72 11.16 10.58
N ALA A 61 -9.52 11.34 10.03
CA ALA A 61 -8.90 10.31 9.20
C ALA A 61 -7.52 9.90 9.75
N THR A 62 -7.22 8.61 9.73
CA THR A 62 -5.93 8.07 10.16
C THR A 62 -5.31 7.18 9.09
N ALA A 63 -4.00 7.05 9.13
CA ALA A 63 -3.23 6.20 8.22
C ALA A 63 -2.27 5.31 9.01
N GLN A 64 -2.14 4.06 8.58
CA GLN A 64 -0.97 3.23 8.84
C GLN A 64 -0.07 3.29 7.61
N VAL A 65 1.14 3.84 7.76
CA VAL A 65 2.13 3.88 6.68
C VAL A 65 2.73 2.49 6.54
N LEU A 66 2.45 1.80 5.43
CA LEU A 66 2.93 0.43 5.20
C LEU A 66 4.33 0.44 4.59
N SER A 67 4.56 1.37 3.67
CA SER A 67 5.89 1.69 3.18
C SER A 67 5.93 3.12 2.63
N ILE A 68 7.09 3.77 2.73
CA ILE A 68 7.32 5.11 2.18
C ILE A 68 8.77 5.25 1.71
N ASN A 69 8.97 5.84 0.54
CA ASN A 69 10.25 6.39 0.13
C ASN A 69 10.36 7.81 0.69
N GLU A 70 11.16 8.01 1.74
CA GLU A 70 11.25 9.31 2.44
C GLU A 70 11.77 10.45 1.54
N SER A 71 12.51 10.13 0.47
CA SER A 71 13.06 11.14 -0.44
C SER A 71 12.05 11.68 -1.44
N THR A 72 11.08 10.87 -1.87
CA THR A 72 10.09 11.24 -2.88
C THR A 72 8.67 11.40 -2.31
N GLY A 73 8.38 10.73 -1.20
CA GLY A 73 7.04 10.56 -0.62
C GLY A 73 6.18 9.50 -1.29
N GLU A 74 6.73 8.74 -2.26
CA GLU A 74 6.05 7.56 -2.79
C GLU A 74 5.71 6.62 -1.64
N SER A 75 4.45 6.24 -1.49
CA SER A 75 4.04 5.43 -0.35
C SER A 75 2.88 4.50 -0.68
N THR A 76 2.69 3.55 0.22
CA THR A 76 1.47 2.76 0.34
C THR A 76 1.00 2.84 1.78
N GLN A 77 -0.23 3.28 1.97
CA GLN A 77 -0.80 3.55 3.28
C GLN A 77 -2.16 2.88 3.39
N ARG A 78 -2.46 2.31 4.55
CA ARG A 78 -3.81 1.87 4.88
C ARG A 78 -4.51 3.01 5.60
N VAL A 79 -5.51 3.61 4.96
CA VAL A 79 -6.21 4.80 5.46
C VAL A 79 -7.59 4.39 5.97
N VAL A 80 -7.98 4.96 7.10
CA VAL A 80 -9.33 4.90 7.66
C VAL A 80 -9.94 6.29 7.59
N LEU A 81 -11.01 6.43 6.82
CA LEU A 81 -11.84 7.62 6.74
C LEU A 81 -13.07 7.40 7.61
N LYS A 82 -13.29 8.22 8.63
CA LYS A 82 -14.50 8.12 9.45
C LYS A 82 -15.73 8.60 8.71
N LYS A 83 -16.88 8.04 9.07
CA LYS A 83 -18.19 8.53 8.61
C LYS A 83 -18.28 10.05 8.75
N GLY A 84 -18.65 10.72 7.65
CA GLY A 84 -18.75 12.18 7.59
C GLY A 84 -17.48 12.89 7.12
N TRP A 85 -16.37 12.17 6.94
CA TRP A 85 -15.17 12.72 6.31
C TRP A 85 -15.51 13.24 4.90
N SER A 86 -14.95 14.40 4.54
CA SER A 86 -15.15 15.02 3.24
C SER A 86 -13.95 15.85 2.78
N ALA A 87 -13.85 16.05 1.47
CA ALA A 87 -12.86 16.91 0.83
C ALA A 87 -13.47 17.63 -0.40
N PRO A 88 -13.02 18.84 -0.74
CA PRO A 88 -13.55 19.59 -1.87
C PRO A 88 -13.07 19.03 -3.22
N VAL A 89 -13.60 19.58 -4.32
CA VAL A 89 -13.04 19.35 -5.66
C VAL A 89 -11.63 19.94 -5.76
N GLY A 90 -10.72 19.25 -6.43
CA GLY A 90 -9.35 19.70 -6.67
C GLY A 90 -8.54 18.62 -7.39
N HIS A 91 -7.24 18.81 -7.53
CA HIS A 91 -6.36 17.82 -8.13
C HIS A 91 -5.11 17.57 -7.29
N PHE A 92 -4.50 16.40 -7.46
CA PHE A 92 -3.21 16.06 -6.85
C PHE A 92 -2.04 16.47 -7.75
N THR A 93 -0.93 16.89 -7.13
CA THR A 93 0.34 17.18 -7.83
C THR A 93 1.12 15.93 -8.26
N THR A 94 0.64 14.74 -7.89
CA THR A 94 1.25 13.43 -8.21
C THR A 94 0.15 12.45 -8.59
N ASN A 95 0.50 11.33 -9.22
CA ASN A 95 -0.48 10.26 -9.45
C ASN A 95 -0.85 9.62 -8.12
N VAL A 96 -2.11 9.23 -7.99
CA VAL A 96 -2.65 8.56 -6.81
C VAL A 96 -3.45 7.35 -7.26
N GLU A 97 -3.17 6.19 -6.66
CA GLU A 97 -4.09 5.05 -6.74
C GLU A 97 -4.85 4.88 -5.43
N ILE A 98 -6.10 4.46 -5.55
CA ILE A 98 -6.99 4.16 -4.43
C ILE A 98 -7.55 2.77 -4.65
N PHE A 99 -7.49 1.93 -3.62
CA PHE A 99 -8.18 0.65 -3.59
C PHE A 99 -8.99 0.55 -2.30
N VAL A 100 -10.32 0.52 -2.40
CA VAL A 100 -11.20 0.44 -1.23
C VAL A 100 -11.23 -1.00 -0.72
N LEU A 101 -10.78 -1.20 0.52
CA LEU A 101 -10.76 -2.51 1.19
C LEU A 101 -12.11 -2.86 1.81
N THR A 102 -12.85 -1.86 2.30
CA THR A 102 -14.24 -1.99 2.78
C THR A 102 -14.86 -0.60 2.98
N GLY A 103 -16.19 -0.53 3.05
CA GLY A 103 -16.95 0.72 3.09
C GLY A 103 -17.17 1.33 1.70
N ALA A 104 -17.36 2.65 1.64
CA ALA A 104 -17.62 3.38 0.40
C ALA A 104 -17.11 4.83 0.43
N LEU A 105 -16.36 5.20 -0.61
CA LEU A 105 -15.89 6.56 -0.87
C LEU A 105 -16.59 7.12 -2.11
N SER A 106 -17.29 8.25 -1.94
CA SER A 106 -17.77 9.04 -3.09
C SER A 106 -16.62 9.90 -3.62
N GLN A 107 -16.40 9.87 -4.93
CA GLN A 107 -15.43 10.65 -5.67
C GLN A 107 -16.15 11.32 -6.85
N GLY A 108 -16.63 12.55 -6.64
CA GLY A 108 -17.49 13.22 -7.60
C GLY A 108 -18.77 12.42 -7.83
N GLY A 109 -19.05 12.07 -9.09
CA GLY A 109 -20.20 11.23 -9.45
C GLY A 109 -19.95 9.72 -9.38
N PHE A 110 -18.78 9.26 -8.92
CA PHE A 110 -18.47 7.84 -8.74
C PHE A 110 -18.55 7.44 -7.27
N ILE A 111 -18.94 6.19 -7.01
CA ILE A 111 -18.92 5.59 -5.66
C ILE A 111 -17.98 4.40 -5.71
N LEU A 112 -16.81 4.53 -5.09
CA LEU A 112 -15.86 3.45 -4.90
C LEU A 112 -16.29 2.66 -3.67
N ARG A 113 -16.80 1.45 -3.87
CA ARG A 113 -17.27 0.52 -2.83
C ARG A 113 -16.19 -0.49 -2.47
N ASN A 114 -16.53 -1.45 -1.63
CA ASN A 114 -15.69 -2.62 -1.35
C ASN A 114 -15.08 -3.23 -2.62
N LEU A 115 -13.75 -3.30 -2.67
CA LEU A 115 -12.95 -3.79 -3.79
C LEU A 115 -13.08 -2.98 -5.09
N SER A 116 -13.38 -1.69 -4.98
CA SER A 116 -13.28 -0.74 -6.08
C SER A 116 -11.88 -0.14 -6.16
N TYR A 117 -11.43 0.12 -7.39
CA TYR A 117 -10.14 0.72 -7.71
C TYR A 117 -10.30 2.03 -8.50
N SER A 118 -9.39 2.97 -8.28
CA SER A 118 -9.27 4.22 -9.05
C SER A 118 -7.80 4.58 -9.25
N PHE A 119 -7.46 5.07 -10.44
CA PHE A 119 -6.16 5.65 -10.76
C PHE A 119 -6.38 7.10 -11.18
N ILE A 120 -5.77 8.03 -10.45
CA ILE A 120 -5.92 9.48 -10.63
C ILE A 120 -4.59 10.05 -11.09
N PRO A 121 -4.45 10.41 -12.38
CA PRO A 121 -3.25 11.09 -12.87
C PRO A 121 -3.08 12.46 -12.20
N ALA A 122 -1.82 12.87 -11.97
CA ALA A 122 -1.51 14.22 -11.53
C ALA A 122 -2.18 15.28 -12.44
N GLY A 123 -2.76 16.32 -11.84
CA GLY A 123 -3.44 17.41 -12.54
C GLY A 123 -4.92 17.16 -12.87
N ILE A 124 -5.43 15.94 -12.72
CA ILE A 124 -6.84 15.61 -13.02
C ILE A 124 -7.77 16.05 -11.87
N PRO A 125 -8.71 16.99 -12.10
CA PRO A 125 -9.62 17.45 -11.05
C PRO A 125 -10.66 16.39 -10.67
N THR A 126 -10.68 16.00 -9.41
CA THR A 126 -11.53 14.95 -8.84
C THR A 126 -12.25 15.46 -7.59
N GLY A 127 -13.29 14.74 -7.16
CA GLY A 127 -14.16 15.14 -6.08
C GLY A 127 -15.46 15.82 -6.57
N PRO A 128 -16.27 16.40 -5.66
CA PRO A 128 -16.04 16.44 -4.22
C PRO A 128 -16.04 15.03 -3.62
N TRP A 129 -15.41 14.89 -2.47
CA TRP A 129 -15.20 13.61 -1.81
C TRP A 129 -16.02 13.54 -0.54
N LYS A 130 -16.60 12.39 -0.26
CA LYS A 130 -17.27 12.14 1.01
C LYS A 130 -17.37 10.65 1.31
N THR A 131 -17.50 10.32 2.58
CA THR A 131 -17.92 8.99 3.00
C THR A 131 -19.11 9.07 3.97
N GLU A 132 -20.08 8.17 3.79
CA GLU A 132 -21.32 8.10 4.59
C GLU A 132 -21.24 7.00 5.67
N GLU A 133 -20.14 6.25 5.70
CA GLU A 133 -19.81 5.18 6.64
C GLU A 133 -18.30 5.13 6.89
N ASP A 134 -17.83 4.37 7.89
CA ASP A 134 -16.39 4.18 8.05
C ASP A 134 -15.84 3.43 6.84
N THR A 135 -14.83 3.99 6.19
CA THR A 135 -14.24 3.46 4.95
C THR A 135 -12.76 3.21 5.13
N ILE A 136 -12.30 2.04 4.68
CA ILE A 136 -10.89 1.65 4.74
C ILE A 136 -10.38 1.44 3.32
N LEU A 137 -9.26 2.06 2.99
CA LEU A 137 -8.67 2.00 1.67
C LEU A 137 -7.15 1.89 1.72
N LEU A 138 -6.56 1.39 0.65
CA LEU A 138 -5.15 1.59 0.34
C LEU A 138 -5.01 2.89 -0.45
N TRP A 139 -4.18 3.78 0.07
CA TRP A 139 -3.79 5.05 -0.51
C TRP A 139 -2.35 4.94 -1.03
N MET A 140 -2.16 5.11 -2.34
CA MET A 140 -0.91 4.77 -3.02
C MET A 140 -0.43 5.91 -3.93
N PRO A 141 0.10 7.01 -3.37
CA PRO A 141 0.63 8.11 -4.16
C PRO A 141 2.05 7.81 -4.68
N ASP A 142 2.36 8.31 -5.88
CA ASP A 142 3.70 8.14 -6.49
C ASP A 142 4.76 9.12 -5.93
N ALA A 143 4.35 10.11 -5.14
CA ALA A 143 5.20 11.08 -4.45
C ALA A 143 4.43 11.74 -3.31
N THR A 144 5.02 12.65 -2.52
CA THR A 144 4.26 13.46 -1.54
C THR A 144 3.15 14.25 -2.24
N PRO A 145 1.86 13.95 -2.00
CA PRO A 145 0.78 14.65 -2.67
C PRO A 145 0.54 16.02 -2.03
N THR A 146 0.42 17.05 -2.87
CA THR A 146 -0.27 18.29 -2.50
C THR A 146 -1.59 18.33 -3.27
N TYR A 147 -2.67 18.72 -2.59
CA TYR A 147 -3.96 18.95 -3.23
C TYR A 147 -4.08 20.43 -3.59
N ILE A 148 -4.56 20.70 -4.80
CA ILE A 148 -4.76 22.06 -5.30
C ILE A 148 -6.24 22.24 -5.55
N THR A 149 -6.82 23.15 -4.75
CA THR A 149 -8.18 23.65 -4.90
C THR A 149 -8.08 24.99 -5.64
N GLU A 150 -7.98 24.95 -6.97
CA GLU A 150 -8.20 26.16 -7.79
C GLU A 150 -9.69 26.53 -7.73
N ASP A 151 -10.11 27.56 -8.47
CA ASP A 151 -11.52 27.96 -8.60
C ASP A 151 -12.38 26.92 -9.37
N TYR A 152 -12.09 25.62 -9.22
CA TYR A 152 -12.94 24.50 -9.60
C TYR A 152 -14.35 24.61 -9.02
N ALA A 153 -14.48 25.26 -7.86
CA ALA A 153 -15.76 25.51 -7.20
C ALA A 153 -16.62 26.55 -7.94
N ASP A 154 -15.99 27.49 -8.66
CA ASP A 154 -16.68 28.56 -9.40
C ASP A 154 -16.90 28.21 -10.88
N LEU A 155 -16.28 27.12 -11.36
CA LEU A 155 -16.50 26.64 -12.72
C LEU A 155 -17.87 25.95 -12.83
N PRO A 156 -18.63 26.23 -13.90
CA PRO A 156 -19.93 25.60 -14.09
C PRO A 156 -19.75 24.08 -14.17
N GLN A 157 -20.27 23.38 -13.16
CA GLN A 157 -20.48 21.94 -13.26
C GLN A 157 -21.47 21.72 -14.40
N ILE A 158 -21.05 21.00 -15.44
CA ILE A 158 -21.92 20.72 -16.57
C ILE A 158 -23.14 19.95 -16.03
N PRO A 159 -24.38 20.37 -16.33
CA PRO A 159 -25.58 20.09 -15.53
C PRO A 159 -25.79 18.60 -15.28
N GLU A 160 -26.13 18.24 -14.03
CA GLU A 160 -26.72 17.01 -13.44
C GLU A 160 -26.39 15.61 -14.05
N THR A 161 -25.54 15.52 -15.05
CA THR A 161 -25.31 14.35 -15.92
C THR A 161 -23.86 14.19 -16.34
N SER A 162 -23.00 15.21 -16.18
CA SER A 162 -21.56 15.05 -16.37
C SER A 162 -20.93 14.53 -15.09
N VAL A 163 -20.62 13.23 -15.05
CA VAL A 163 -19.85 12.61 -13.96
C VAL A 163 -18.44 13.23 -13.81
N TYR A 164 -17.99 13.99 -14.82
CA TYR A 164 -16.65 14.56 -14.93
C TYR A 164 -16.64 16.10 -14.97
N HIS A 165 -15.64 16.69 -14.32
CA HIS A 165 -15.38 18.13 -14.39
C HIS A 165 -14.90 18.58 -15.79
N ALA A 166 -15.24 19.80 -16.25
CA ALA A 166 -14.88 20.26 -17.60
C ALA A 166 -13.36 20.28 -17.86
N ASN A 167 -12.57 20.75 -16.88
CA ASN A 167 -11.10 20.73 -16.99
C ASN A 167 -10.54 19.30 -17.03
N MET A 168 -11.20 18.31 -16.44
CA MET A 168 -10.79 16.91 -16.58
C MET A 168 -10.98 16.42 -18.01
N GLN A 169 -12.11 16.75 -18.65
CA GLN A 169 -12.43 16.26 -19.99
C GLN A 169 -11.47 16.75 -21.07
N THR A 170 -10.85 17.91 -20.84
CA THR A 170 -9.91 18.55 -21.77
C THR A 170 -8.44 18.32 -21.38
N HIS A 171 -8.18 17.71 -20.22
CA HIS A 171 -6.83 17.44 -19.75
C HIS A 171 -6.14 16.38 -20.61
N GLU A 172 -4.88 16.60 -20.98
CA GLU A 172 -4.14 15.69 -21.87
C GLU A 172 -4.00 14.26 -21.31
N ARG A 173 -3.97 14.13 -19.97
CA ARG A 173 -3.88 12.84 -19.26
C ARG A 173 -5.23 12.21 -18.94
N MET A 174 -6.35 12.74 -19.45
CA MET A 174 -7.70 12.19 -19.21
C MET A 174 -7.79 10.72 -19.61
N THR A 175 -7.13 10.31 -20.70
CA THR A 175 -7.15 8.93 -21.18
C THR A 175 -6.46 7.93 -20.23
N GLU A 176 -5.68 8.42 -19.26
CA GLU A 176 -5.04 7.60 -18.23
C GLU A 176 -5.95 7.45 -17.00
N TYR A 177 -6.92 8.34 -16.80
CA TYR A 177 -7.77 8.35 -15.62
C TYR A 177 -8.71 7.14 -15.58
N ILE A 178 -8.65 6.41 -14.46
CA ILE A 178 -9.55 5.31 -14.17
C ILE A 178 -10.43 5.77 -13.00
N PRO A 179 -11.64 6.30 -13.25
CA PRO A 179 -12.50 6.81 -12.18
C PRO A 179 -13.01 5.70 -11.26
N LEU A 180 -13.27 4.54 -11.82
CA LEU A 180 -13.83 3.39 -11.12
C LEU A 180 -13.58 2.11 -11.92
N GLN A 181 -12.99 1.12 -11.27
CA GLN A 181 -13.01 -0.28 -11.67
C GLN A 181 -13.56 -1.12 -10.53
N GLU A 182 -14.62 -1.86 -10.81
CA GLU A 182 -15.27 -2.73 -9.83
C GLU A 182 -14.74 -4.16 -9.94
N LEU A 183 -13.94 -4.60 -8.96
CA LEU A 183 -13.29 -5.90 -9.02
C LEU A 183 -14.30 -7.04 -9.17
N HIS A 184 -15.48 -6.92 -8.56
CA HIS A 184 -16.55 -7.91 -8.65
C HIS A 184 -17.07 -8.12 -10.08
N ALA A 185 -17.02 -7.10 -10.93
CA ALA A 185 -17.50 -7.14 -12.31
C ALA A 185 -16.42 -7.53 -13.33
N MET A 186 -15.14 -7.42 -12.94
CA MET A 186 -14.01 -7.78 -13.80
C MET A 186 -13.92 -9.29 -14.01
N LYS A 187 -13.48 -9.71 -15.20
CA LYS A 187 -13.17 -11.12 -15.49
C LYS A 187 -11.76 -11.45 -15.06
N TRP A 188 -11.56 -12.70 -14.64
CA TRP A 188 -10.23 -13.25 -14.40
C TRP A 188 -9.50 -13.51 -15.71
N GLU A 189 -8.20 -13.18 -15.73
CA GLU A 189 -7.25 -13.39 -16.81
C GLU A 189 -6.24 -14.46 -16.38
N SER A 190 -5.67 -15.19 -17.35
CA SER A 190 -4.54 -16.08 -17.08
C SER A 190 -3.32 -15.28 -16.64
N THR A 191 -2.57 -15.80 -15.69
CA THR A 191 -1.24 -15.30 -15.34
C THR A 191 -0.23 -15.77 -16.40
N THR A 192 0.82 -14.96 -16.65
CA THR A 192 1.88 -15.32 -17.61
C THR A 192 2.90 -16.27 -17.00
N PHE A 193 3.16 -16.12 -15.70
CA PHE A 193 4.33 -16.69 -15.02
C PHE A 193 4.00 -17.73 -13.95
N LEU A 194 2.74 -17.84 -13.55
CA LEU A 194 2.31 -18.67 -12.44
C LEU A 194 1.54 -19.90 -12.97
N PRO A 195 1.67 -21.07 -12.32
CA PRO A 195 0.95 -22.28 -12.73
C PRO A 195 -0.57 -22.14 -12.61
N ALA A 196 -1.28 -23.08 -13.24
CA ALA A 196 -2.73 -23.19 -13.18
C ALA A 196 -3.26 -23.19 -11.73
N GLY A 197 -4.45 -22.60 -11.54
CA GLY A 197 -4.98 -22.29 -10.20
C GLY A 197 -4.59 -20.90 -9.69
N SER A 198 -3.80 -20.15 -10.46
CA SER A 198 -3.62 -18.71 -10.31
C SER A 198 -4.36 -17.94 -11.41
N ALA A 199 -4.87 -16.76 -11.10
CA ALA A 199 -5.50 -15.87 -12.06
C ALA A 199 -5.29 -14.40 -11.68
N ARG A 200 -5.36 -13.49 -12.67
CA ARG A 200 -5.13 -12.05 -12.51
C ARG A 200 -6.35 -11.23 -12.87
N LYS A 201 -6.55 -10.08 -12.21
CA LYS A 201 -7.37 -8.97 -12.71
C LYS A 201 -6.51 -7.72 -12.80
N SER A 202 -6.26 -7.25 -14.03
CA SER A 202 -5.39 -6.10 -14.28
C SER A 202 -6.10 -4.79 -13.98
N LEU A 203 -5.61 -4.03 -13.00
CA LEU A 203 -6.23 -2.76 -12.58
C LEU A 203 -5.63 -1.58 -13.36
N TYR A 204 -4.30 -1.45 -13.32
CA TYR A 204 -3.57 -0.41 -14.03
C TYR A 204 -2.28 -0.94 -14.64
N THR A 205 -1.89 -0.38 -15.79
CA THR A 205 -0.60 -0.62 -16.41
C THR A 205 -0.16 0.63 -17.15
N ASN A 206 0.97 1.20 -16.76
CA ASN A 206 1.62 2.25 -17.53
C ASN A 206 2.21 1.63 -18.80
N LYS A 207 1.68 2.00 -19.98
CA LYS A 207 2.13 1.42 -21.25
C LYS A 207 3.58 1.78 -21.63
N LYS A 208 4.15 2.83 -21.05
CA LYS A 208 5.53 3.26 -21.33
C LYS A 208 6.54 2.54 -20.44
N THR A 209 6.25 2.41 -19.15
CA THR A 209 7.19 1.84 -18.17
C THR A 209 6.89 0.40 -17.79
N GLY A 210 5.68 -0.10 -18.05
CA GLY A 210 5.26 -1.43 -17.58
C GLY A 210 4.90 -1.50 -16.09
N ARG A 211 5.05 -0.40 -15.33
CA ARG A 211 4.53 -0.23 -13.96
C ARG A 211 3.08 -0.71 -13.90
N ALA A 212 2.77 -1.66 -13.03
CA ALA A 212 1.45 -2.28 -12.99
C ALA A 212 0.91 -2.46 -11.58
N THR A 213 -0.42 -2.39 -11.48
CA THR A 213 -1.22 -2.75 -10.30
C THR A 213 -2.24 -3.81 -10.72
N TRP A 214 -2.35 -4.89 -9.98
CA TRP A 214 -3.29 -5.97 -10.29
C TRP A 214 -3.75 -6.71 -9.04
N ILE A 215 -4.84 -7.45 -9.18
CA ILE A 215 -5.25 -8.44 -8.19
C ILE A 215 -4.78 -9.82 -8.65
N LEU A 216 -4.13 -10.55 -7.76
CA LEU A 216 -3.82 -11.97 -7.91
C LEU A 216 -4.82 -12.79 -7.08
N GLY A 217 -5.45 -13.77 -7.72
CA GLY A 217 -6.30 -14.77 -7.08
C GLY A 217 -5.64 -16.14 -7.15
N LEU A 218 -5.59 -16.84 -6.02
CA LEU A 218 -5.05 -18.19 -5.88
C LEU A 218 -6.15 -19.11 -5.36
N VAL A 219 -6.33 -20.27 -5.99
CA VAL A 219 -7.26 -21.30 -5.49
C VAL A 219 -6.69 -22.00 -4.25
N PRO A 220 -7.52 -22.62 -3.39
CA PRO A 220 -7.03 -23.42 -2.28
C PRO A 220 -6.06 -24.51 -2.73
N MET A 221 -5.04 -24.78 -1.89
CA MET A 221 -3.97 -25.75 -2.16
C MET A 221 -3.10 -25.44 -3.40
N TRP A 222 -3.14 -24.20 -3.91
CA TRP A 222 -2.28 -23.80 -5.02
C TRP A 222 -0.81 -23.74 -4.57
N ILE A 223 0.09 -24.14 -5.47
CA ILE A 223 1.54 -24.13 -5.27
C ILE A 223 2.23 -23.55 -6.52
N GLU A 224 3.19 -22.66 -6.31
CA GLU A 224 3.97 -22.02 -7.38
C GLU A 224 4.91 -22.99 -8.10
N GLY A 225 5.50 -23.93 -7.34
CA GLY A 225 6.49 -24.89 -7.81
C GLY A 225 7.69 -24.95 -6.88
N ASN A 226 8.88 -25.23 -7.43
CA ASN A 226 10.13 -25.39 -6.68
C ASN A 226 11.20 -24.36 -7.13
N PHE A 227 10.80 -23.12 -7.34
CA PHE A 227 11.69 -22.06 -7.83
C PHE A 227 11.63 -20.83 -6.94
N TYR A 228 12.75 -20.14 -6.82
CA TYR A 228 12.78 -18.77 -6.35
C TYR A 228 12.60 -17.83 -7.53
N ALA A 229 11.67 -16.91 -7.41
CA ALA A 229 11.47 -15.81 -8.35
C ALA A 229 12.27 -14.59 -7.92
N GLY A 230 12.80 -13.85 -8.89
CA GLY A 230 13.29 -12.49 -8.69
C GLY A 230 13.02 -11.65 -9.94
N HIS A 231 12.97 -10.32 -9.77
CA HIS A 231 12.64 -9.41 -10.87
C HIS A 231 13.36 -8.05 -10.74
N PRO A 232 13.64 -7.35 -11.86
CA PRO A 232 14.38 -6.08 -11.88
C PRO A 232 13.50 -4.85 -11.54
N THR A 233 12.41 -5.06 -10.81
CA THR A 233 11.50 -4.01 -10.31
C THR A 233 11.25 -4.23 -8.83
N THR A 234 10.82 -3.18 -8.12
CA THR A 234 10.19 -3.35 -6.82
C THR A 234 8.89 -4.11 -6.95
N GLU A 235 8.50 -4.81 -5.90
CA GLU A 235 7.19 -5.44 -5.79
C GLU A 235 6.66 -5.22 -4.37
N GLU A 236 5.38 -4.91 -4.28
CA GLU A 236 4.65 -4.89 -3.03
C GLU A 236 3.34 -5.65 -3.19
N ALA A 237 2.88 -6.26 -2.10
CA ALA A 237 1.55 -6.81 -2.08
C ALA A 237 0.86 -6.62 -0.73
N TYR A 238 -0.47 -6.62 -0.77
CA TYR A 238 -1.36 -6.61 0.38
C TYR A 238 -2.35 -7.76 0.27
N VAL A 239 -2.47 -8.59 1.31
CA VAL A 239 -3.42 -9.71 1.32
C VAL A 239 -4.80 -9.21 1.75
N ILE A 240 -5.75 -9.23 0.82
CA ILE A 240 -7.14 -8.87 1.05
C ILE A 240 -7.88 -9.99 1.80
N SER A 241 -7.58 -11.24 1.45
CA SER A 241 -8.15 -12.44 2.10
C SER A 241 -7.28 -13.67 1.87
N GLY A 242 -7.37 -14.63 2.79
CA GLY A 242 -6.66 -15.91 2.69
C GLY A 242 -5.25 -15.84 3.23
N ASP A 243 -4.39 -16.70 2.70
CA ASP A 243 -3.01 -16.87 3.14
C ASP A 243 -2.05 -17.14 1.97
N VAL A 244 -0.80 -16.71 2.13
CA VAL A 244 0.32 -17.10 1.28
C VAL A 244 1.45 -17.56 2.18
N LEU A 245 1.78 -18.85 2.11
CA LEU A 245 2.87 -19.45 2.85
C LEU A 245 4.04 -19.69 1.90
N GLY A 246 5.26 -19.70 2.42
CA GLY A 246 6.42 -19.86 1.56
C GLY A 246 7.72 -19.68 2.28
N HIS A 247 8.79 -19.74 1.49
CA HIS A 247 10.05 -19.14 1.92
C HIS A 247 9.98 -17.65 1.60
N TRP A 248 10.03 -16.86 2.66
CA TRP A 248 9.99 -15.40 2.58
C TRP A 248 11.40 -14.83 2.68
N SER A 249 11.66 -13.82 1.86
CA SER A 249 12.91 -13.07 1.90
C SER A 249 12.82 -12.04 2.98
N MET A 250 12.90 -12.49 4.23
CA MET A 250 12.77 -11.59 5.37
C MET A 250 13.87 -10.54 5.31
N SER A 251 13.57 -9.30 5.70
CA SER A 251 14.54 -8.19 5.64
C SER A 251 15.80 -8.47 6.48
N ASP A 252 15.70 -9.35 7.47
CA ASP A 252 16.78 -9.83 8.34
C ASP A 252 17.38 -11.19 7.90
N ASP A 253 16.82 -11.83 6.86
CA ASP A 253 17.32 -13.08 6.26
C ASP A 253 17.25 -13.02 4.72
N PRO A 254 18.20 -12.32 4.06
CA PRO A 254 18.20 -12.11 2.62
C PRO A 254 18.48 -13.39 1.80
N PHE A 255 18.74 -14.51 2.47
CA PHE A 255 18.98 -15.80 1.84
C PHE A 255 17.71 -16.63 1.66
N ASN A 256 16.55 -16.10 2.08
CA ASN A 256 15.26 -16.74 1.91
C ASN A 256 15.23 -18.15 2.51
N ARG A 257 15.64 -18.28 3.79
CA ARG A 257 15.70 -19.57 4.51
C ARG A 257 14.60 -19.73 5.54
N ARG A 258 13.79 -18.69 5.76
CA ARG A 258 12.72 -18.70 6.75
C ARG A 258 11.39 -19.04 6.09
N TYR A 259 10.75 -20.05 6.64
CA TYR A 259 9.34 -20.30 6.40
C TYR A 259 8.48 -19.28 7.15
N ALA A 260 7.55 -18.65 6.45
CA ALA A 260 6.55 -17.77 7.06
C ALA A 260 5.22 -17.83 6.29
N ALA A 261 4.20 -17.25 6.91
CA ALA A 261 2.89 -17.05 6.29
C ALA A 261 2.57 -15.56 6.27
N MET A 262 2.06 -15.10 5.13
CA MET A 262 1.42 -13.81 4.97
C MET A 262 -0.09 -14.02 5.00
N CYS A 263 -0.74 -13.43 5.99
CA CYS A 263 -2.17 -13.63 6.26
C CYS A 263 -2.99 -12.41 5.81
N LYS A 264 -4.32 -12.48 5.95
CA LYS A 264 -5.21 -11.32 5.75
C LYS A 264 -4.69 -10.07 6.48
N ASP A 265 -4.70 -8.94 5.77
CA ASP A 265 -4.13 -7.66 6.19
C ASP A 265 -2.60 -7.66 6.34
N GLY A 266 -1.92 -8.72 5.90
CA GLY A 266 -0.49 -8.76 5.72
C GLY A 266 -0.06 -7.89 4.54
N TYR A 267 1.16 -7.37 4.61
CA TYR A 267 1.77 -6.53 3.60
C TYR A 267 3.28 -6.83 3.47
N TYR A 268 3.81 -6.69 2.27
CA TYR A 268 5.25 -6.55 2.07
C TYR A 268 5.55 -5.50 0.99
N TRP A 269 6.77 -4.99 1.03
CA TRP A 269 7.43 -4.29 -0.06
C TRP A 269 8.87 -4.80 -0.16
N ARG A 270 9.31 -5.18 -1.35
CA ARG A 270 10.68 -5.63 -1.59
C ARG A 270 11.36 -4.84 -2.71
N PRO A 271 12.66 -4.55 -2.58
CA PRO A 271 13.43 -3.95 -3.66
C PRO A 271 13.62 -4.94 -4.82
N ALA A 272 14.11 -4.42 -5.94
CA ALA A 272 14.48 -5.25 -7.09
C ALA A 272 15.49 -6.33 -6.70
N HIS A 273 15.41 -7.45 -7.40
CA HIS A 273 16.34 -8.58 -7.35
C HIS A 273 16.34 -9.45 -6.08
N ILE A 274 15.40 -9.26 -5.15
CA ILE A 274 15.25 -10.11 -3.96
C ILE A 274 14.63 -11.47 -4.36
N PRO A 275 15.36 -12.61 -4.21
CA PRO A 275 14.86 -13.93 -4.60
C PRO A 275 13.88 -14.50 -3.56
N HIS A 276 12.62 -14.71 -3.93
CA HIS A 276 11.54 -15.09 -3.01
C HIS A 276 10.75 -16.32 -3.51
N GLY A 277 9.87 -16.85 -2.67
CA GLY A 277 9.12 -18.08 -2.97
C GLY A 277 9.98 -19.32 -2.68
N PRO A 278 9.58 -20.53 -3.11
CA PRO A 278 8.30 -20.79 -3.73
C PRO A 278 7.17 -20.51 -2.75
N PHE A 279 6.05 -20.02 -3.27
CA PHE A 279 4.85 -19.76 -2.50
C PHE A 279 3.77 -20.83 -2.71
N TRP A 280 2.92 -21.00 -1.70
CA TRP A 280 1.69 -21.78 -1.79
C TRP A 280 0.62 -21.17 -0.90
N THR A 281 -0.59 -21.71 -0.98
CA THR A 281 -1.70 -21.33 -0.12
C THR A 281 -2.44 -22.57 0.35
N GLU A 282 -2.93 -22.55 1.59
CA GLU A 282 -3.81 -23.59 2.10
C GLU A 282 -5.27 -23.25 1.83
N SER A 283 -5.69 -22.01 2.12
CA SER A 283 -7.11 -21.59 1.99
C SER A 283 -7.48 -20.91 0.67
N GLY A 284 -6.50 -20.66 -0.19
CA GLY A 284 -6.65 -19.73 -1.31
C GLY A 284 -6.28 -18.31 -0.88
N ALA A 285 -6.10 -17.40 -1.83
CA ALA A 285 -5.74 -16.02 -1.52
C ALA A 285 -6.25 -15.01 -2.54
N LEU A 286 -6.47 -13.79 -2.06
CA LEU A 286 -6.70 -12.61 -2.87
C LEU A 286 -5.72 -11.52 -2.45
N LEU A 287 -4.88 -11.07 -3.36
CA LEU A 287 -3.83 -10.09 -3.08
C LEU A 287 -3.89 -8.94 -4.07
N LEU A 288 -3.68 -7.72 -3.59
CA LEU A 288 -3.31 -6.60 -4.45
C LEU A 288 -1.80 -6.57 -4.59
N PHE A 289 -1.31 -6.48 -5.83
CA PHE A 289 0.09 -6.33 -6.17
C PHE A 289 0.35 -5.00 -6.87
N ARG A 290 1.51 -4.39 -6.63
CA ARG A 290 1.99 -3.20 -7.34
C ARG A 290 3.51 -3.27 -7.58
N THR A 291 3.94 -2.76 -8.72
CA THR A 291 5.33 -2.74 -9.18
C THR A 291 5.66 -1.37 -9.76
N ASN A 292 6.92 -0.94 -9.71
CA ASN A 292 7.36 0.35 -10.23
C ASN A 292 7.79 0.32 -11.71
N ASP A 293 8.10 -0.85 -12.25
CA ASP A 293 8.47 -1.10 -13.65
C ASP A 293 7.86 -2.43 -14.12
N ARG A 294 8.14 -2.85 -15.36
CA ARG A 294 7.70 -4.14 -15.91
C ARG A 294 8.19 -5.31 -15.04
N LEU A 295 7.26 -6.19 -14.70
CA LEU A 295 7.55 -7.43 -13.98
C LEU A 295 8.12 -8.50 -14.93
N ASP A 296 9.45 -8.52 -15.06
CA ASP A 296 10.18 -9.59 -15.77
C ASP A 296 10.82 -10.54 -14.74
N CYS A 297 10.31 -11.77 -14.63
CA CYS A 297 10.83 -12.75 -13.66
C CYS A 297 12.00 -13.56 -14.21
N TYR A 298 13.07 -13.69 -13.42
CA TYR A 298 14.07 -14.75 -13.56
C TYR A 298 13.88 -15.80 -12.45
N TRP A 299 14.25 -17.03 -12.76
CA TRP A 299 13.96 -18.20 -11.92
C TRP A 299 15.24 -18.91 -11.51
N ILE A 300 15.35 -19.21 -10.22
CA ILE A 300 16.45 -19.99 -9.65
C ILE A 300 15.85 -21.28 -9.11
N LEU A 301 16.36 -22.42 -9.57
CA LEU A 301 15.94 -23.72 -9.04
C LEU A 301 16.27 -23.78 -7.55
N HIS A 302 15.26 -24.04 -6.73
CA HIS A 302 15.42 -24.23 -5.30
C HIS A 302 14.94 -25.63 -4.95
N ASN A 303 15.67 -26.34 -4.09
CA ASN A 303 15.22 -27.61 -3.55
C ASN A 303 14.64 -27.36 -2.15
N PRO A 304 13.33 -27.08 -2.01
CA PRO A 304 12.76 -26.77 -0.72
C PRO A 304 12.88 -27.99 0.21
N ASP A 305 13.41 -27.77 1.41
CA ASP A 305 13.35 -28.77 2.48
C ASP A 305 11.92 -28.79 3.04
N ILE A 306 11.05 -29.62 2.43
CA ILE A 306 9.63 -29.76 2.79
C ILE A 306 9.42 -30.13 4.27
N THR A 307 10.44 -30.63 4.98
CA THR A 307 10.32 -30.92 6.42
C THR A 307 10.11 -29.66 7.25
N GLN A 308 10.50 -28.49 6.74
CA GLN A 308 10.22 -27.21 7.40
C GLN A 308 8.73 -26.87 7.40
N GLN A 309 8.03 -27.16 6.30
CA GLN A 309 6.57 -26.99 6.20
C GLN A 309 5.83 -27.85 7.21
N ASP A 310 6.18 -29.14 7.32
CA ASP A 310 5.55 -30.06 8.27
C ASP A 310 5.81 -29.67 9.73
N ARG A 311 7.03 -29.21 10.05
CA ARG A 311 7.37 -28.69 11.38
C ARG A 311 6.53 -27.47 11.75
N ALA A 312 6.41 -26.51 10.84
CA ALA A 312 5.67 -25.29 11.10
C ALA A 312 4.15 -25.54 11.25
N ARG A 313 3.58 -26.48 10.47
CA ARG A 313 2.20 -26.96 10.67
C ARG A 313 2.00 -27.55 12.05
N LEU A 314 2.91 -28.43 12.47
CA LEU A 314 2.84 -29.06 13.78
C LEU A 314 2.94 -28.03 14.92
N GLU A 315 3.86 -27.06 14.83
CA GLU A 315 4.00 -25.99 15.82
C GLU A 315 2.75 -25.11 15.90
N ALA A 316 2.14 -24.76 14.77
CA ALA A 316 0.91 -23.98 14.73
C ALA A 316 -0.26 -24.72 15.40
N GLU A 317 -0.41 -26.03 15.17
CA GLU A 317 -1.44 -26.84 15.83
C GLU A 317 -1.20 -26.96 17.34
N ILE A 318 0.04 -27.19 17.78
CA ILE A 318 0.39 -27.26 19.21
C ILE A 318 0.09 -25.94 19.93
N ASN A 319 0.28 -24.80 19.27
CA ASN A 319 0.10 -23.49 19.87
C ASN A 319 -1.36 -23.02 19.92
N LYS A 320 -2.29 -23.66 19.18
CA LYS A 320 -3.73 -23.36 19.29
C LYS A 320 -4.35 -23.85 20.60
N ASP A 321 -3.73 -24.83 21.26
CA ASP A 321 -4.20 -25.44 22.51
C ASP A 321 -3.62 -24.81 23.79
N LYS A 322 -2.94 -23.65 23.67
CA LYS A 322 -2.37 -22.89 24.79
C LYS A 322 -3.02 -21.51 24.90
#